data_AF-A0AAD5JNZ1-F1
#
_entry.id   AF-A0AAD5JNZ1-F1
#
_cell.length_a   1.000
_cell.length_b   1.000
_cell.length_c   1.000
_cell.angle_alpha   90.00
_cell.angle_beta   90.00
_cell.angle_gamma   90.00
#
_symmetry.space_group_name_H-M   'P 1'
#
loop_
_entity.id
_entity.type
_entity.pdbx_description
1 polymer ?
#
loop_
_entity_poly.entity_id
_entity_poly.type
_entity_poly.pdbx_seq_one_letter_code
_entity_poly.pdbx_strand_id
1 'polypeptide(L)'
;MLKGPVSCNLDHDDNDYSSKLNHNNDVKFSSDDLDLHGAIINVHLKALDLYAAIMGKTANFSKAEKGAERMISMAPSEPIGHIRLGDLYMMRSNQLRAIQVYKNGYQYMKNDLDRDLLIQRRDTAIIQSKKKFDIIGHLPFDLIHPTLCDLSSSSSPSSLTASITISSHQYHRPRHKSNNLFILLDVSKTWRNKIIDCASLWRTISLGDIDLENVKRWIPYIKQHIIELSIFNFKPNHVLCEMLFLQLIQGGFYQLKSLLMNVPVLRNENIFFEALSI
;
A
#
# COMPACT_ATOMS: atom_id res chain seq x y z
N MET A 1 23.94 -27.42 -34.65
CA MET A 1 22.51 -27.81 -34.62
C MET A 1 21.94 -27.46 -33.26
N LEU A 2 21.28 -26.30 -33.16
CA LEU A 2 20.69 -25.74 -31.95
C LEU A 2 19.23 -26.22 -31.84
N LYS A 3 18.86 -26.85 -30.72
CA LYS A 3 17.45 -27.11 -30.37
C LYS A 3 16.91 -25.93 -29.56
N GLY A 4 15.86 -25.30 -30.08
CA GLY A 4 15.21 -24.13 -29.48
C GLY A 4 14.34 -24.47 -28.26
N PRO A 5 13.86 -23.45 -27.52
CA PRO A 5 13.09 -23.62 -26.31
C PRO A 5 11.60 -23.90 -26.60
N VAL A 6 11.04 -24.87 -25.86
CA VAL A 6 9.62 -25.21 -25.84
C VAL A 6 8.90 -24.22 -24.92
N SER A 7 8.04 -23.38 -25.49
CA SER A 7 7.11 -22.52 -24.77
C SER A 7 5.84 -23.30 -24.42
N CYS A 8 5.58 -23.53 -23.14
CA CYS A 8 4.30 -24.05 -22.67
C CYS A 8 3.41 -22.87 -22.26
N ASN A 9 2.46 -22.51 -23.14
CA ASN A 9 1.31 -21.67 -22.79
C ASN A 9 0.31 -22.52 -22.00
N LEU A 10 0.00 -22.10 -20.78
CA LEU A 10 -1.14 -22.58 -20.01
C LEU A 10 -2.02 -21.38 -19.69
N ASP A 11 -2.80 -20.98 -20.69
CA ASP A 11 -4.03 -20.22 -20.50
C ASP A 11 -5.13 -21.26 -20.25
N HIS A 12 -5.65 -21.31 -19.02
CA HIS A 12 -6.89 -22.03 -18.72
C HIS A 12 -7.79 -21.14 -17.87
N ASP A 13 -8.97 -20.93 -18.45
CA ASP A 13 -10.11 -20.15 -18.01
C ASP A 13 -10.49 -20.38 -16.53
N ASP A 14 -10.62 -19.27 -15.82
CA ASP A 14 -11.42 -19.16 -14.61
C ASP A 14 -12.90 -19.37 -14.97
N ASN A 15 -13.47 -20.54 -14.66
CA ASN A 15 -14.91 -20.72 -14.64
C ASN A 15 -15.36 -21.57 -13.45
N ASP A 16 -16.06 -20.88 -12.55
CA ASP A 16 -17.28 -21.31 -11.88
C ASP A 16 -17.33 -22.73 -11.26
N TYR A 17 -16.87 -22.83 -10.01
CA TYR A 17 -17.11 -23.99 -9.14
C TYR A 17 -17.70 -23.59 -7.78
N SER A 18 -18.41 -22.47 -7.71
CA SER A 18 -18.95 -21.92 -6.45
C SER A 18 -20.45 -22.13 -6.27
N SER A 19 -21.07 -23.11 -6.91
CA SER A 19 -22.47 -23.47 -6.60
C SER A 19 -22.82 -24.92 -6.93
N LYS A 20 -22.79 -25.77 -5.88
CA LYS A 20 -23.65 -26.96 -5.63
C LYS A 20 -22.92 -27.96 -4.74
N LEU A 21 -22.99 -27.75 -3.43
CA LEU A 21 -22.84 -28.81 -2.44
C LEU A 21 -23.89 -28.60 -1.38
N ASN A 22 -25.11 -29.03 -1.68
CA ASN A 22 -26.14 -29.22 -0.68
C ASN A 22 -26.92 -30.49 -1.04
N HIS A 23 -26.37 -31.63 -0.64
CA HIS A 23 -27.08 -32.89 -0.50
C HIS A 23 -26.62 -33.56 0.78
N ASN A 24 -27.48 -33.46 1.79
CA ASN A 24 -27.48 -34.31 2.97
C ASN A 24 -27.58 -35.77 2.51
N ASN A 25 -26.49 -36.52 2.68
CA ASN A 25 -26.53 -37.97 2.71
C ASN A 25 -25.66 -38.41 3.89
N ASP A 26 -26.30 -38.94 4.92
CA ASP A 26 -25.66 -39.69 6.01
C ASP A 26 -25.10 -40.99 5.44
N VAL A 27 -23.94 -40.89 4.77
CA VAL A 27 -23.13 -42.04 4.38
C VAL A 27 -22.19 -42.33 5.55
N LYS A 28 -22.47 -43.41 6.29
CA LYS A 28 -21.51 -43.96 7.26
C LYS A 28 -20.32 -44.51 6.49
N PHE A 29 -19.24 -43.73 6.42
CA PHE A 29 -17.96 -44.18 5.89
C PHE A 29 -17.34 -45.26 6.79
N SER A 30 -16.79 -46.29 6.16
CA SER A 30 -16.00 -47.34 6.82
C SER A 30 -14.73 -46.75 7.45
N SER A 31 -14.18 -47.36 8.50
CA SER A 31 -12.92 -46.92 9.12
C SER A 31 -11.76 -46.87 8.13
N ASP A 32 -11.78 -47.75 7.12
CA ASP A 32 -10.71 -47.89 6.14
C ASP A 32 -10.74 -46.77 5.07
N ASP A 33 -11.91 -46.15 4.84
CA ASP A 33 -12.07 -45.02 3.92
C ASP A 33 -11.56 -43.70 4.54
N LEU A 34 -11.61 -43.58 5.88
CA LEU A 34 -11.08 -42.42 6.60
C LEU A 34 -9.56 -42.27 6.43
N ASP A 35 -8.84 -43.39 6.41
CA ASP A 35 -7.38 -43.41 6.30
C ASP A 35 -6.90 -43.03 4.88
N LEU A 36 -7.62 -43.46 3.84
CA LEU A 36 -7.31 -43.09 2.46
C LEU A 36 -7.56 -41.60 2.21
N HIS A 37 -8.65 -41.04 2.72
CA HIS A 37 -8.95 -39.62 2.57
C HIS A 37 -7.89 -38.72 3.23
N GLY A 38 -7.47 -39.08 4.45
CA GLY A 38 -6.37 -38.39 5.15
C GLY A 38 -5.05 -38.45 4.39
N ALA A 39 -4.71 -39.61 3.81
CA ALA A 39 -3.51 -39.79 2.99
C ALA A 39 -3.52 -38.90 1.73
N ILE A 40 -4.65 -38.83 1.03
CA ILE A 40 -4.82 -37.98 -0.16
C ILE A 40 -4.66 -36.50 0.20
N ILE A 41 -5.28 -36.05 1.30
CA ILE A 41 -5.13 -34.68 1.79
C ILE A 41 -3.66 -34.38 2.09
N ASN A 42 -2.95 -35.27 2.77
CA ASN A 42 -1.54 -35.07 3.13
C ASN A 42 -0.65 -34.92 1.89
N VAL A 43 -0.84 -35.77 0.87
CA VAL A 43 -0.12 -35.65 -0.41
C VAL A 43 -0.42 -34.31 -1.10
N HIS A 44 -1.69 -33.90 -1.11
CA HIS A 44 -2.09 -32.63 -1.71
C HIS A 44 -1.51 -31.42 -0.96
N LEU A 45 -1.50 -31.44 0.37
CA LEU A 45 -0.89 -30.39 1.19
C LEU A 45 0.61 -30.25 0.91
N LYS A 46 1.34 -31.37 0.79
CA LYS A 46 2.77 -31.35 0.44
C LYS A 46 3.02 -30.77 -0.96
N ALA A 47 2.19 -31.11 -1.93
CA ALA A 47 2.30 -30.56 -3.28
C ALA A 47 2.04 -29.04 -3.30
N LEU A 48 1.00 -28.58 -2.60
CA LEU A 48 0.71 -27.16 -2.44
C LEU A 48 1.81 -26.41 -1.69
N ASP A 49 2.39 -27.02 -0.65
CA ASP A 49 3.48 -26.43 0.11
C ASP A 49 4.71 -26.18 -0.77
N LEU A 50 5.09 -27.19 -1.57
CA LEU A 50 6.18 -27.07 -2.52
C LEU A 50 5.90 -26.02 -3.59
N TYR A 51 4.69 -26.02 -4.15
CA TYR A 51 4.25 -25.03 -5.14
C TYR A 51 4.34 -23.60 -4.57
N ALA A 52 3.78 -23.36 -3.39
CA ALA A 52 3.79 -22.06 -2.74
C ALA A 52 5.22 -21.61 -2.39
N ALA A 53 6.07 -22.54 -1.94
CA ALA A 53 7.49 -22.27 -1.69
C ALA A 53 8.23 -21.84 -2.97
N ILE A 54 8.01 -22.53 -4.09
CA ILE A 54 8.63 -22.19 -5.39
C ILE A 54 8.13 -20.82 -5.87
N MET A 55 6.82 -20.58 -5.84
CA MET A 55 6.23 -19.30 -6.24
C MET A 55 6.71 -18.14 -5.36
N GLY A 56 6.89 -18.36 -4.05
CA GLY A 56 7.47 -17.37 -3.14
C GLY A 56 8.91 -17.03 -3.49
N LYS A 57 9.74 -18.03 -3.81
CA LYS A 57 11.14 -17.84 -4.21
C LYS A 57 11.29 -17.13 -5.56
N THR A 58 10.32 -17.29 -6.46
CA THR A 58 10.29 -16.58 -7.76
C THR A 58 9.57 -15.22 -7.68
N ALA A 59 9.34 -14.71 -6.47
CA ALA A 59 8.65 -13.45 -6.17
C ALA A 59 7.20 -13.37 -6.72
N ASN A 60 6.59 -14.49 -7.11
CA ASN A 60 5.18 -14.56 -7.49
C ASN A 60 4.30 -14.76 -6.25
N PHE A 61 4.31 -13.76 -5.37
CA PHE A 61 3.67 -13.83 -4.06
C PHE A 61 2.15 -14.02 -4.11
N SER A 62 1.48 -13.51 -5.15
CA SER A 62 0.03 -13.71 -5.29
C SER A 62 -0.33 -15.19 -5.45
N LYS A 63 0.39 -15.92 -6.31
CA LYS A 63 0.17 -17.37 -6.50
C LYS A 63 0.58 -18.16 -5.26
N ALA A 64 1.67 -17.76 -4.62
CA ALA A 64 2.14 -18.39 -3.39
C ALA A 64 1.13 -18.26 -2.24
N GLU A 65 0.57 -17.06 -2.05
CA GLU A 65 -0.44 -16.78 -1.02
C GLU A 65 -1.71 -17.61 -1.27
N LYS A 66 -2.23 -17.63 -2.51
CA LYS A 66 -3.37 -18.50 -2.88
C LYS A 66 -3.14 -19.97 -2.56
N GLY A 67 -1.93 -20.48 -2.83
CA GLY A 67 -1.56 -21.87 -2.51
C GLY A 67 -1.60 -22.14 -1.01
N ALA A 68 -1.04 -21.24 -0.20
CA ALA A 68 -1.03 -21.37 1.26
C ALA A 68 -2.44 -21.21 1.87
N GLU A 69 -3.25 -20.28 1.36
CA GLU A 69 -4.66 -20.12 1.76
C GLU A 69 -5.47 -21.38 1.43
N ARG A 70 -5.22 -22.00 0.28
CA ARG A 70 -5.85 -23.27 -0.08
C ARG A 70 -5.49 -24.37 0.94
N MET A 71 -4.23 -24.46 1.36
CA MET A 71 -3.80 -25.40 2.40
C MET A 71 -4.55 -25.17 3.72
N ILE A 72 -4.68 -23.91 4.15
CA ILE A 72 -5.43 -23.55 5.37
C ILE A 72 -6.91 -23.94 5.23
N SER A 73 -7.52 -23.73 4.06
CA SER A 73 -8.92 -24.09 3.83
C SER A 73 -9.17 -25.60 3.85
N MET A 74 -8.19 -26.40 3.38
CA MET A 74 -8.29 -27.85 3.32
C MET A 74 -8.03 -28.51 4.66
N ALA A 75 -7.10 -27.96 5.44
CA ALA A 75 -6.74 -28.50 6.75
C ALA A 75 -6.45 -27.36 7.74
N PRO A 76 -7.50 -26.73 8.31
CA PRO A 76 -7.34 -25.59 9.22
C PRO A 76 -6.58 -25.94 10.51
N SER A 77 -6.68 -27.20 10.96
CA SER A 77 -6.00 -27.72 12.15
C SER A 77 -4.57 -28.18 11.89
N GLU A 78 -4.08 -28.07 10.65
CA GLU A 78 -2.70 -28.40 10.29
C GLU A 78 -1.83 -27.14 10.25
N PRO A 79 -0.62 -27.16 10.84
CA PRO A 79 0.21 -25.96 10.94
C PRO A 79 0.79 -25.54 9.59
N ILE A 80 0.93 -26.47 8.64
CA ILE A 80 1.71 -26.28 7.41
C ILE A 80 1.24 -25.09 6.56
N GLY A 81 -0.07 -24.91 6.38
CA GLY A 81 -0.63 -23.79 5.61
C GLY A 81 -0.37 -22.43 6.28
N HIS A 82 -0.54 -22.38 7.60
CA HIS A 82 -0.28 -21.18 8.41
C HIS A 82 1.21 -20.84 8.43
N ILE A 83 2.08 -21.84 8.54
CA ILE A 83 3.54 -21.66 8.47
C ILE A 83 3.92 -21.08 7.11
N ARG A 84 3.45 -21.68 6.01
CA ARG A 84 3.77 -21.23 4.66
C ARG A 84 3.31 -19.80 4.40
N LEU A 85 2.07 -19.47 4.75
CA LEU A 85 1.52 -18.13 4.54
C LEU A 85 2.27 -17.09 5.39
N GLY A 86 2.58 -17.41 6.64
CA GLY A 86 3.38 -16.54 7.50
C GLY A 86 4.79 -16.33 6.95
N ASP A 87 5.46 -17.37 6.47
CA ASP A 87 6.79 -17.29 5.86
C ASP A 87 6.79 -16.41 4.61
N LEU A 88 5.75 -16.50 3.77
CA LEU A 88 5.59 -15.62 2.61
C LEU A 88 5.48 -14.15 3.01
N TYR A 89 4.71 -13.84 4.06
CA TYR A 89 4.65 -12.48 4.59
C TYR A 89 5.99 -12.01 5.19
N MET A 90 6.73 -12.91 5.83
CA MET A 90 8.08 -12.63 6.31
C MET A 90 9.04 -12.28 5.17
N MET A 91 8.99 -13.04 4.06
CA MET A 91 9.78 -12.76 2.85
C MET A 91 9.48 -11.37 2.26
N ARG A 92 8.22 -10.95 2.30
CA ARG A 92 7.78 -9.60 1.84
C ARG A 92 8.04 -8.48 2.84
N SER A 93 8.79 -8.75 3.90
CA SER A 93 9.01 -7.79 5.01
C SER A 93 7.69 -7.27 5.61
N ASN A 94 6.65 -8.09 5.63
CA ASN A 94 5.36 -7.78 6.24
C ASN A 94 5.17 -8.58 7.53
N GLN A 95 6.02 -8.28 8.52
CA GLN A 95 6.07 -9.03 9.78
C GLN A 95 4.75 -8.97 10.56
N LEU A 96 4.00 -7.86 10.46
CA LEU A 96 2.72 -7.72 11.16
C LEU A 96 1.68 -8.73 10.67
N ARG A 97 1.56 -8.92 9.35
CA ARG A 97 0.67 -9.94 8.78
C ARG A 97 1.14 -11.35 9.13
N ALA A 98 2.45 -11.62 9.07
CA ALA A 98 3.00 -12.90 9.49
C ALA A 98 2.63 -13.24 10.95
N ILE A 99 2.80 -12.29 11.88
CA ILE A 99 2.40 -12.44 13.29
C ILE A 99 0.93 -12.81 13.42
N GLN A 100 0.05 -12.15 12.66
CA GLN A 100 -1.38 -12.42 12.68
C GLN A 100 -1.71 -13.82 12.16
N VAL A 101 -1.10 -14.24 11.04
CA VAL A 101 -1.30 -15.59 10.48
C VAL A 101 -0.88 -16.67 11.47
N TYR A 102 0.30 -16.54 12.08
CA TYR A 102 0.76 -17.51 13.08
C TYR A 102 -0.15 -17.51 14.31
N LYS A 103 -0.63 -16.34 14.74
CA LYS A 103 -1.58 -16.21 15.85
C LYS A 103 -2.89 -16.93 15.59
N ASN A 104 -3.44 -16.74 14.40
CA ASN A 104 -4.68 -17.39 14.01
C ASN A 104 -4.46 -18.91 13.94
N GLY A 105 -3.35 -19.37 13.36
CA GLY A 105 -3.09 -20.81 13.19
C GLY A 105 -3.04 -21.58 14.50
N TYR A 106 -2.33 -21.07 15.51
CA TYR A 106 -2.14 -21.84 16.74
C TYR A 106 -3.44 -21.99 17.56
N GLN A 107 -4.47 -21.17 17.30
CA GLN A 107 -5.79 -21.30 17.91
C GLN A 107 -6.55 -22.55 17.44
N TYR A 108 -6.24 -23.05 16.24
CA TYR A 108 -6.88 -24.24 15.65
C TYR A 108 -6.10 -25.54 15.88
N MET A 109 -4.88 -25.44 16.44
CA MET A 109 -4.03 -26.61 16.67
C MET A 109 -4.48 -27.38 17.92
N LYS A 110 -4.72 -28.69 17.74
CA LYS A 110 -5.03 -29.62 18.84
C LYS A 110 -3.77 -30.14 19.54
N ASN A 111 -2.67 -30.27 18.80
CA ASN A 111 -1.39 -30.76 19.29
C ASN A 111 -0.53 -29.61 19.82
N ASP A 112 0.10 -29.81 20.97
CA ASP A 112 0.98 -28.81 21.59
C ASP A 112 2.27 -28.59 20.77
N LEU A 113 2.81 -29.63 20.13
CA LEU A 113 4.02 -29.50 19.30
C LEU A 113 3.82 -28.53 18.11
N ASP A 114 2.68 -28.66 17.43
CA ASP A 114 2.34 -27.82 16.28
C ASP A 114 2.01 -26.39 16.70
N ARG A 115 1.39 -26.24 17.89
CA ARG A 115 1.15 -24.95 18.53
C ARG A 115 2.48 -24.24 18.85
N ASP A 116 3.42 -24.95 19.45
CA ASP A 116 4.73 -24.41 19.83
C ASP A 116 5.54 -23.96 18.62
N LEU A 117 5.47 -24.71 17.50
CA LEU A 117 6.11 -24.33 16.25
C LEU A 117 5.58 -23.00 15.72
N LEU A 118 4.25 -22.79 15.74
CA LEU A 118 3.64 -21.52 15.33
C LEU A 118 3.97 -20.37 16.29
N ILE A 119 4.05 -20.63 17.60
CA ILE A 119 4.49 -19.66 18.61
C ILE A 119 5.94 -19.23 18.33
N GLN A 120 6.85 -20.18 18.06
CA GLN A 120 8.23 -19.89 17.73
C GLN A 120 8.35 -19.02 16.47
N ARG A 121 7.59 -19.34 15.42
CA ARG A 121 7.55 -18.57 14.17
C ARG A 121 7.01 -17.15 14.39
N ARG A 122 5.96 -17.01 15.20
CA ARG A 122 5.42 -15.72 15.63
C ARG A 122 6.46 -14.88 16.36
N ASP A 123 7.18 -15.46 17.31
CA ASP A 123 8.15 -14.72 18.12
C ASP A 123 9.36 -14.29 17.27
N THR A 124 9.78 -15.14 16.33
CA THR A 124 10.75 -14.77 15.30
C THR A 124 10.29 -13.56 14.48
N ALA A 125 9.01 -13.54 14.08
CA ALA A 125 8.43 -12.40 13.37
C ALA A 125 8.36 -11.11 14.22
N ILE A 126 8.06 -11.22 15.52
CA ILE A 126 8.09 -10.09 16.46
C ILE A 126 9.52 -9.55 16.63
N ILE A 127 10.50 -10.43 16.76
CA ILE A 127 11.91 -10.01 16.85
C ILE A 127 12.32 -9.30 15.56
N GLN A 128 11.96 -9.85 14.40
CA GLN A 128 12.29 -9.23 13.12
C GLN A 128 11.56 -7.90 12.90
N SER A 129 10.31 -7.76 13.36
CA SER A 129 9.60 -6.48 13.28
C SER A 129 10.27 -5.39 14.13
N LYS A 130 10.84 -5.76 15.28
CA LYS A 130 11.63 -4.87 16.13
C LYS A 130 13.01 -4.55 15.54
N LYS A 131 13.60 -5.47 14.77
CA LYS A 131 14.88 -5.28 14.07
C LYS A 131 14.80 -4.32 12.89
N LYS A 132 13.60 -3.96 12.39
CA LYS A 132 13.48 -2.87 11.42
C LYS A 132 13.95 -1.59 12.09
N PHE A 133 15.24 -1.32 11.95
CA PHE A 133 15.87 -0.08 12.33
C PHE A 133 15.15 1.01 11.53
N ASP A 134 14.52 1.96 12.23
CA ASP A 134 13.96 3.13 11.59
C ASP A 134 15.13 4.02 11.15
N ILE A 135 15.82 3.61 10.08
CA ILE A 135 16.96 4.33 9.50
C ILE A 135 16.55 5.79 9.30
N ILE A 136 15.30 6.01 8.88
CA ILE A 136 14.73 7.32 8.67
C ILE A 136 14.56 8.10 9.97
N GLY A 137 13.97 7.48 10.99
CA GLY A 137 13.81 8.09 12.30
C GLY A 137 15.15 8.56 12.87
N HIS A 138 16.21 7.80 12.61
CA HIS A 138 17.57 8.09 13.07
C HIS A 138 18.43 8.90 12.10
N LEU A 139 18.02 9.11 10.85
CA LEU A 139 18.76 9.95 9.91
C LEU A 139 18.75 11.40 10.40
N PRO A 140 19.92 12.02 10.57
CA PRO A 140 20.04 13.45 10.85
C PRO A 140 19.31 14.24 9.79
N PHE A 141 18.64 15.31 10.23
CA PHE A 141 17.88 16.18 9.35
C PHE A 141 18.73 16.74 8.21
N ASP A 142 20.00 17.01 8.48
CA ASP A 142 20.97 17.60 7.54
C ASP A 142 21.29 16.71 6.34
N LEU A 143 21.04 15.40 6.42
CA LEU A 143 21.21 14.48 5.27
C LEU A 143 19.96 14.43 4.39
N ILE A 144 18.80 14.75 4.97
CA ILE A 144 17.50 14.75 4.28
C ILE A 144 17.27 16.10 3.60
N HIS A 145 17.63 17.20 4.24
CA HIS A 145 17.38 18.56 3.76
C HIS A 145 17.93 18.84 2.33
N PRO A 146 19.18 18.49 1.97
CA PRO A 146 19.71 18.75 0.63
C PRO A 146 18.97 17.98 -0.45
N THR A 147 18.64 16.71 -0.19
CA THR A 147 17.88 15.88 -1.15
C THR A 147 16.46 16.38 -1.35
N LEU A 148 15.83 17.00 -0.33
CA LEU A 148 14.55 17.67 -0.47
C LEU A 148 14.66 19.00 -1.23
N CYS A 149 15.70 19.80 -0.98
CA CYS A 149 15.93 21.07 -1.69
C CYS A 149 16.23 20.85 -3.19
N ASP A 150 17.05 19.87 -3.54
CA ASP A 150 17.39 19.54 -4.94
C ASP A 150 16.20 19.03 -5.75
N LEU A 151 15.16 18.52 -5.09
CA LEU A 151 13.90 18.14 -5.73
C LEU A 151 13.00 19.34 -6.04
N SER A 152 13.24 20.49 -5.41
CA SER A 152 12.43 21.72 -5.58
C SER A 152 13.05 22.77 -6.50
N SER A 153 14.37 22.69 -6.78
CA SER A 153 15.10 23.71 -7.51
C SER A 153 15.19 23.42 -9.02
N SER A 154 14.05 23.45 -9.73
CA SER A 154 14.06 23.54 -11.19
C SER A 154 13.69 24.95 -11.67
N SER A 155 14.64 25.88 -11.51
CA SER A 155 14.84 27.14 -12.26
C SER A 155 15.12 28.35 -11.36
N SER A 156 16.37 28.79 -11.39
CA SER A 156 16.95 30.05 -10.89
C SER A 156 17.20 30.19 -9.37
N PRO A 157 18.44 30.54 -8.93
CA PRO A 157 18.86 30.49 -7.53
C PRO A 157 18.52 31.75 -6.70
N SER A 158 17.69 32.67 -7.19
CA SER A 158 17.50 33.98 -6.55
C SER A 158 16.48 34.03 -5.41
N SER A 159 15.84 32.92 -5.05
CA SER A 159 14.92 32.84 -3.92
C SER A 159 14.96 31.45 -3.29
N LEU A 160 15.29 31.36 -2.00
CA LEU A 160 15.20 30.13 -1.18
C LEU A 160 13.74 29.73 -0.88
N THR A 161 12.88 29.79 -1.89
CA THR A 161 11.49 29.35 -1.81
C THR A 161 11.40 27.96 -2.40
N ALA A 162 11.27 26.94 -1.55
CA ALA A 162 10.94 25.60 -2.01
C ALA A 162 9.50 25.64 -2.56
N SER A 163 9.36 25.48 -3.87
CA SER A 163 8.06 25.33 -4.53
C SER A 163 7.78 23.84 -4.73
N ILE A 164 6.65 23.38 -4.23
CA ILE A 164 6.19 22.02 -4.46
C ILE A 164 5.19 22.08 -5.61
N THR A 165 5.63 21.66 -6.80
CA THR A 165 4.73 21.45 -7.93
C THR A 165 4.23 20.03 -7.93
N ILE A 166 2.91 19.88 -7.83
CA ILE A 166 2.21 18.62 -7.84
C ILE A 166 1.51 18.50 -9.19
N SER A 167 2.01 17.63 -10.07
CA SER A 167 1.47 17.45 -11.42
C SER A 167 1.33 15.97 -11.78
N SER A 168 0.14 15.36 -11.88
CA SER A 168 0.04 14.05 -12.54
C SER A 168 0.13 14.26 -14.05
N HIS A 169 1.27 13.88 -14.62
CA HIS A 169 1.40 13.74 -16.07
C HIS A 169 1.58 12.26 -16.37
N GLN A 170 0.46 11.61 -16.67
CA GLN A 170 0.43 10.33 -17.40
C GLN A 170 -0.02 10.58 -18.84
N TYR A 171 0.67 11.43 -19.60
CA TYR A 171 0.57 11.39 -21.07
C TYR A 171 1.92 11.68 -21.73
N HIS A 172 2.25 10.82 -22.68
CA HIS A 172 3.55 10.62 -23.33
C HIS A 172 4.38 11.90 -23.66
N ARG A 173 5.40 12.19 -22.84
CA ARG A 173 6.76 12.58 -23.28
C ARG A 173 7.73 12.64 -22.08
N PRO A 174 9.00 12.19 -22.21
CA PRO A 174 9.95 12.20 -21.11
C PRO A 174 10.72 13.52 -21.12
N ARG A 175 10.42 14.40 -20.17
CA ARG A 175 11.30 15.48 -19.64
C ARG A 175 10.43 16.34 -18.74
N HIS A 176 10.34 16.01 -17.45
CA HIS A 176 10.29 16.94 -16.31
C HIS A 176 10.21 16.08 -15.02
N LYS A 177 11.12 16.35 -14.07
CA LYS A 177 11.31 15.62 -12.81
C LYS A 177 10.29 16.07 -11.75
N SER A 178 8.99 15.88 -11.96
CA SER A 178 7.99 16.22 -10.93
C SER A 178 7.29 14.98 -10.37
N ASN A 179 7.29 14.90 -9.02
CA ASN A 179 6.50 14.03 -8.12
C ASN A 179 7.25 13.08 -7.18
N ASN A 180 8.46 13.40 -6.70
CA ASN A 180 9.11 12.56 -5.68
C ASN A 180 8.57 12.76 -4.25
N LEU A 181 7.90 13.89 -3.96
CA LEU A 181 7.48 14.20 -2.60
C LEU A 181 6.33 13.31 -2.09
N PHE A 182 5.43 12.87 -2.96
CA PHE A 182 4.33 11.96 -2.59
C PHE A 182 4.85 10.60 -2.16
N ILE A 183 5.84 10.10 -2.91
CA ILE A 183 6.52 8.85 -2.58
C ILE A 183 7.12 8.97 -1.18
N LEU A 184 7.74 10.12 -0.87
CA LEU A 184 8.34 10.41 0.44
C LEU A 184 7.32 10.51 1.59
N LEU A 185 6.17 11.15 1.36
CA LEU A 185 5.09 11.25 2.37
C LEU A 185 4.44 9.91 2.67
N ASP A 186 4.48 8.94 1.75
CA ASP A 186 3.91 7.61 1.99
C ASP A 186 4.91 6.61 2.57
N VAL A 187 6.21 6.96 2.70
CA VAL A 187 7.24 6.05 3.23
C VAL A 187 6.99 5.66 4.69
N SER A 188 6.77 6.64 5.58
CA SER A 188 6.52 6.36 6.99
C SER A 188 5.82 7.51 7.71
N LYS A 189 5.22 7.23 8.87
CA LYS A 189 4.70 8.29 9.76
C LYS A 189 5.83 9.20 10.26
N THR A 190 7.00 8.65 10.54
CA THR A 190 8.18 9.41 11.00
C THR A 190 8.67 10.40 9.94
N TRP A 191 8.76 9.97 8.67
CA TRP A 191 9.09 10.86 7.54
C TRP A 191 8.10 12.01 7.42
N ARG A 192 6.79 11.71 7.50
CA ARG A 192 5.75 12.73 7.43
C ARG A 192 5.89 13.77 8.52
N ASN A 193 6.07 13.34 9.76
CA ASN A 193 6.22 14.28 10.87
C ASN A 193 7.47 15.15 10.69
N LYS A 194 8.61 14.57 10.31
CA LYS A 194 9.82 15.33 10.02
C LYS A 194 9.64 16.31 8.86
N ILE A 195 8.98 15.89 7.78
CA ILE A 195 8.67 16.75 6.63
C ILE A 195 7.73 17.88 7.10
N ILE A 196 6.70 17.60 7.90
CA ILE A 196 5.80 18.61 8.50
C ILE A 196 6.56 19.59 9.41
N ASP A 197 7.56 19.14 10.18
CA ASP A 197 8.40 20.05 10.97
C ASP A 197 9.19 21.02 10.07
N CYS A 198 9.36 20.69 8.79
CA CYS A 198 9.95 21.53 7.75
C CYS A 198 8.93 22.35 6.99
N ALA A 199 7.66 22.35 7.40
CA ALA A 199 6.60 23.00 6.64
C ALA A 199 6.78 24.52 6.56
N SER A 200 7.64 25.12 7.39
CA SER A 200 8.11 26.51 7.20
C SER A 200 8.79 26.76 5.85
N LEU A 201 9.30 25.71 5.20
CA LEU A 201 9.85 25.74 3.84
C LEU A 201 8.76 25.65 2.76
N TRP A 202 7.54 25.23 3.09
CA TRP A 202 6.46 25.00 2.14
C TRP A 202 5.68 26.28 1.88
N ARG A 203 6.36 27.23 1.27
CA ARG A 203 5.74 28.52 0.99
C ARG A 203 4.79 28.43 -0.17
N THR A 204 5.09 27.60 -1.17
CA THR A 204 4.32 27.57 -2.42
C THR A 204 3.92 26.15 -2.78
N ILE A 205 2.62 25.91 -2.96
CA ILE A 205 2.06 24.65 -3.44
C ILE A 205 1.32 24.88 -4.74
N SER A 206 1.69 24.15 -5.78
CA SER A 206 1.00 24.14 -7.06
C SER A 206 0.28 22.82 -7.26
N LEU A 207 -1.05 22.85 -7.38
CA LEU A 207 -1.90 21.69 -7.62
C LEU A 207 -2.32 21.64 -9.09
N GLY A 208 -1.88 20.65 -9.88
CA GLY A 208 -2.32 20.46 -11.28
C GLY A 208 -2.49 18.99 -11.65
N ASP A 209 -3.59 18.63 -12.34
CA ASP A 209 -3.91 17.24 -12.74
C ASP A 209 -3.52 16.21 -11.66
N ILE A 210 -4.12 16.15 -10.47
CA ILE A 210 -3.62 15.26 -9.38
C ILE A 210 -4.64 14.19 -9.09
N ASP A 211 -4.17 13.02 -8.61
CA ASP A 211 -5.01 12.09 -7.89
C ASP A 211 -5.52 12.72 -6.57
N LEU A 212 -6.84 12.84 -6.53
CA LEU A 212 -7.63 13.70 -5.69
C LEU A 212 -7.77 13.16 -4.26
N GLU A 213 -7.67 11.83 -4.10
CA GLU A 213 -7.65 11.17 -2.79
C GLU A 213 -6.37 11.52 -2.01
N ASN A 214 -5.25 11.69 -2.71
CA ASN A 214 -4.00 12.07 -2.07
C ASN A 214 -4.06 13.49 -1.52
N VAL A 215 -4.57 14.45 -2.29
CA VAL A 215 -4.67 15.85 -1.84
C VAL A 215 -5.54 15.96 -0.59
N LYS A 216 -6.71 15.29 -0.58
CA LYS A 216 -7.61 15.27 0.58
C LYS A 216 -6.93 14.73 1.84
N ARG A 217 -6.11 13.68 1.69
CA ARG A 217 -5.36 13.08 2.79
C ARG A 217 -4.33 14.04 3.40
N TRP A 218 -3.76 14.94 2.60
CA TRP A 218 -2.64 15.79 3.04
C TRP A 218 -3.03 17.22 3.45
N ILE A 219 -4.12 17.78 2.91
CA ILE A 219 -4.60 19.14 3.23
C ILE A 219 -4.58 19.45 4.74
N PRO A 220 -5.08 18.58 5.64
CA PRO A 220 -5.10 18.89 7.08
C PRO A 220 -3.72 19.19 7.68
N TYR A 221 -2.66 18.60 7.11
CA TYR A 221 -1.29 18.72 7.60
C TYR A 221 -0.56 19.93 7.01
N ILE A 222 -0.87 20.28 5.75
CA ILE A 222 -0.10 21.28 5.01
C ILE A 222 -0.73 22.69 5.11
N LYS A 223 -2.05 22.78 5.32
CA LYS A 223 -2.80 24.04 5.25
C LYS A 223 -2.33 25.15 6.17
N GLN A 224 -1.71 24.79 7.30
CA GLN A 224 -1.22 25.74 8.30
C GLN A 224 0.02 26.52 7.85
N HIS A 225 0.70 26.04 6.82
CA HIS A 225 2.03 26.50 6.44
C HIS A 225 2.11 27.06 5.02
N ILE A 226 1.03 26.95 4.26
CA ILE A 226 0.98 27.41 2.86
C ILE A 226 0.82 28.93 2.82
N ILE A 227 1.73 29.59 2.11
CA ILE A 227 1.70 31.04 1.87
C ILE A 227 1.15 31.34 0.48
N GLU A 228 1.46 30.50 -0.50
CA GLU A 228 1.06 30.64 -1.89
C GLU A 228 0.44 29.33 -2.37
N LEU A 229 -0.82 29.38 -2.74
CA LEU A 229 -1.54 28.24 -3.30
C LEU A 229 -1.84 28.53 -4.76
N SER A 230 -1.31 27.70 -5.65
CA SER A 230 -1.60 27.77 -7.08
C SER A 230 -2.39 26.53 -7.50
N ILE A 231 -3.51 26.71 -8.17
CA ILE A 231 -4.40 25.64 -8.60
C ILE A 231 -4.58 25.76 -10.12
N PHE A 232 -4.19 24.72 -10.86
CA PHE A 232 -4.22 24.70 -12.32
C PHE A 232 -4.96 23.47 -12.85
N ASN A 233 -5.54 23.58 -14.05
CA ASN A 233 -6.12 22.46 -14.80
C ASN A 233 -7.19 21.65 -14.05
N PHE A 234 -8.01 22.30 -13.22
CA PHE A 234 -9.11 21.60 -12.57
C PHE A 234 -10.25 21.31 -13.56
N LYS A 235 -10.72 20.06 -13.57
CA LYS A 235 -11.92 19.70 -14.32
C LYS A 235 -13.15 20.33 -13.62
N PRO A 236 -14.00 21.08 -14.34
CA PRO A 236 -15.22 21.64 -13.77
C PRO A 236 -16.15 20.50 -13.35
N ASN A 237 -16.73 20.58 -12.15
CA ASN A 237 -17.54 19.55 -11.44
C ASN A 237 -16.80 18.65 -10.45
N HIS A 238 -15.60 19.01 -10.00
CA HIS A 238 -14.93 18.22 -8.98
C HIS A 238 -15.38 18.60 -7.55
N VAL A 239 -15.99 17.66 -6.81
CA VAL A 239 -16.42 17.81 -5.40
C VAL A 239 -15.32 18.36 -4.48
N LEU A 240 -14.06 18.15 -4.83
CA LEU A 240 -12.93 18.67 -4.06
C LEU A 240 -12.60 20.14 -4.31
N CYS A 241 -13.02 20.74 -5.44
CA CYS A 241 -13.00 22.19 -5.57
C CYS A 241 -13.87 22.77 -4.47
N GLU A 242 -15.11 22.30 -4.35
CA GLU A 242 -16.00 22.73 -3.28
C GLU A 242 -15.40 22.47 -1.90
N MET A 243 -14.80 21.30 -1.66
CA MET A 243 -14.14 21.03 -0.38
C MET A 243 -12.95 21.98 -0.09
N LEU A 244 -12.10 22.26 -1.09
CA LEU A 244 -10.98 23.19 -0.96
C LEU A 244 -11.48 24.62 -0.75
N PHE A 245 -12.51 25.05 -1.49
CA PHE A 245 -13.17 26.34 -1.30
C PHE A 245 -13.81 26.43 0.08
N LEU A 246 -14.47 25.39 0.55
CA LEU A 246 -15.00 25.33 1.90
C LEU A 246 -13.89 25.42 2.95
N GLN A 247 -12.74 24.76 2.75
CA GLN A 247 -11.58 24.92 3.64
C GLN A 247 -10.98 26.33 3.58
N LEU A 248 -11.00 26.99 2.42
CA LEU A 248 -10.59 28.39 2.28
C LEU A 248 -11.57 29.31 3.02
N ILE A 249 -12.88 29.15 2.79
CA ILE A 249 -13.97 29.89 3.44
C ILE A 249 -13.92 29.72 4.96
N GLN A 250 -13.66 28.50 5.45
CA GLN A 250 -13.56 28.21 6.87
C GLN A 250 -12.27 28.72 7.52
N GLY A 251 -11.43 29.47 6.80
CA GLY A 251 -10.18 30.01 7.33
C GLY A 251 -9.14 28.91 7.62
N GLY A 252 -9.19 27.79 6.89
CA GLY A 252 -8.27 26.67 7.08
C GLY A 252 -6.80 26.99 6.74
N PHE A 253 -6.55 28.06 5.99
CA PHE A 253 -5.23 28.46 5.50
C PHE A 253 -4.81 29.83 6.08
N TYR A 254 -4.47 29.86 7.36
CA TYR A 254 -4.20 31.10 8.11
C TYR A 254 -2.98 31.90 7.62
N GLN A 255 -2.08 31.26 6.88
CA GLN A 255 -0.86 31.90 6.36
C GLN A 255 -0.95 32.23 4.87
N LEU A 256 -2.07 31.94 4.20
CA LEU A 256 -2.23 32.13 2.77
C LEU A 256 -2.23 33.63 2.43
N LYS A 257 -1.29 34.04 1.58
CA LYS A 257 -1.13 35.41 1.08
C LYS A 257 -1.41 35.54 -0.41
N SER A 258 -1.23 34.46 -1.16
CA SER A 258 -1.43 34.44 -2.61
C SER A 258 -2.22 33.19 -3.00
N LEU A 259 -3.31 33.39 -3.73
CA LEU A 259 -4.11 32.33 -4.32
C LEU A 259 -4.15 32.57 -5.84
N LEU A 260 -3.48 31.72 -6.59
CA LEU A 260 -3.54 31.72 -8.05
C LEU A 260 -4.43 30.58 -8.49
N MET A 261 -5.51 30.89 -9.21
CA MET A 261 -6.39 29.86 -9.74
C MET A 261 -6.55 30.02 -11.24
N ASN A 262 -6.24 28.95 -11.97
CA ASN A 262 -6.55 28.81 -13.37
C ASN A 262 -7.60 27.70 -13.52
N VAL A 263 -8.85 28.06 -13.22
CA VAL A 263 -9.98 27.13 -13.29
C VAL A 263 -10.89 27.58 -14.43
N PRO A 264 -11.27 26.69 -15.37
CA PRO A 264 -12.29 27.01 -16.36
C PRO A 264 -13.62 27.31 -15.66
N VAL A 265 -14.25 28.43 -16.03
CA VAL A 265 -15.54 28.98 -15.55
C VAL A 265 -16.30 28.06 -14.59
N LEU A 266 -16.27 28.41 -13.30
CA LEU A 266 -17.04 27.71 -12.28
C LEU A 266 -18.54 27.88 -12.57
N ARG A 267 -19.32 26.79 -12.47
CA ARG A 267 -20.79 26.87 -12.62
C ARG A 267 -21.48 27.71 -11.54
N ASN A 268 -20.81 27.98 -10.43
CA ASN A 268 -21.35 28.73 -9.32
C ASN A 268 -20.33 29.78 -8.86
N GLU A 269 -20.31 30.92 -9.56
CA GLU A 269 -19.42 32.04 -9.27
C GLU A 269 -19.64 32.61 -7.86
N ASN A 270 -20.84 32.47 -7.30
CA ASN A 270 -21.18 33.00 -5.98
C ASN A 270 -20.35 32.38 -4.85
N ILE A 271 -20.14 31.06 -4.86
CA ILE A 271 -19.32 30.36 -3.84
C ILE A 271 -17.86 30.84 -3.93
N PHE A 272 -17.38 31.13 -5.13
CA PHE A 272 -16.03 31.61 -5.34
C PHE A 272 -15.84 33.03 -4.81
N PHE A 273 -16.77 33.94 -5.11
CA PHE A 273 -16.71 35.31 -4.60
C PHE A 273 -16.89 35.37 -3.08
N GLU A 274 -17.72 34.50 -2.50
CA GLU A 274 -17.86 34.36 -1.06
C GLU A 274 -16.52 33.92 -0.41
N ALA A 275 -15.82 32.96 -1.02
CA ALA A 275 -14.50 32.52 -0.57
C ALA A 275 -13.40 33.59 -0.64
N LEU A 276 -13.52 34.57 -1.54
CA LEU A 276 -12.56 35.67 -1.69
C LEU A 276 -12.88 36.89 -0.83
N SER A 277 -14.04 36.92 -0.18
CA SER A 277 -14.51 38.06 0.62
C SER A 277 -14.02 38.07 2.07
N ILE A 278 -13.15 37.12 2.44
CA ILE A 278 -12.54 36.91 3.77
C ILE A 278 -11.07 37.28 3.72
#